data_AF-A0A0F8YY49-F1
#
_entry.id   AF-A0A0F8YY49-F1
#
_cell.length_a   1.000
_cell.length_b   1.000
_cell.length_c   1.000
_cell.angle_alpha   90.00
_cell.angle_beta   90.00
_cell.angle_gamma   90.00
#
_symmetry.space_group_name_H-M   'P 1'
#
loop_
_entity.id
_entity.type
_entity.pdbx_description
1 polymer ?
#
loop_
_entity_poly.entity_id
_entity_poly.type
_entity_poly.pdbx_seq_one_letter_code
_entity_poly.pdbx_strand_id
1 'polypeptide(L)'
;MKKLIPYIFILPLILLILLFYIIPAVSTFYISLTDMGRSLKGDFVGLKNFTRMFSLEDPVIGRVLLNTIFYLAGALAITIIGGLLLANATASLGGAMGAFFRLVWFLPRATPPVVWAFLWIWAFNPTQFGLLNMILSRIGLPGRGWISLYPMLIVILANGILGIPYTMTILSAALGNIPSEIIEASRIDGASGWQMIIKIKIPIIWWPLSFLTIWHTLSFLTTFQYILMITGGGPFYASTPL
;
A
#
# COMPACT_ATOMS: atom_id res chain seq x y z
N MET A 1 -34.05 -26.49 -19.51
CA MET A 1 -33.02 -26.83 -18.49
C MET A 1 -31.62 -26.28 -18.80
N LYS A 2 -31.11 -26.33 -20.04
CA LYS A 2 -29.75 -25.82 -20.39
C LYS A 2 -29.47 -24.35 -20.01
N LYS A 3 -30.50 -23.48 -19.99
CA LYS A 3 -30.37 -22.08 -19.57
C LYS A 3 -30.25 -21.88 -18.05
N LEU A 4 -30.66 -22.86 -17.22
CA LEU A 4 -30.64 -22.74 -15.76
C LEU A 4 -29.32 -23.20 -15.13
N ILE A 5 -28.57 -24.06 -15.85
CA ILE A 5 -27.33 -24.67 -15.38
C ILE A 5 -26.27 -23.60 -14.98
N PRO A 6 -26.02 -22.54 -15.78
CA PRO A 6 -25.06 -21.50 -15.38
C PRO A 6 -25.42 -20.80 -14.06
N TYR A 7 -26.72 -20.58 -13.81
CA TYR A 7 -27.17 -19.93 -12.57
C TYR A 7 -26.94 -20.81 -11.35
N ILE A 8 -27.16 -22.12 -11.46
CA ILE A 8 -26.88 -23.07 -10.37
C ILE A 8 -25.39 -23.11 -10.04
N PHE A 9 -24.50 -22.99 -11.03
CA PHE A 9 -23.06 -22.95 -10.79
C PHE A 9 -22.57 -21.65 -10.13
N ILE A 10 -23.21 -20.51 -10.42
CA ILE A 10 -22.84 -19.21 -9.84
C ILE A 10 -23.54 -18.99 -8.48
N LEU A 11 -24.65 -19.70 -8.20
CA LEU A 11 -25.44 -19.53 -6.98
C LEU A 11 -24.63 -19.66 -5.68
N PRO A 12 -23.75 -20.67 -5.48
CA PRO A 12 -22.94 -20.75 -4.27
C PRO A 12 -22.05 -19.52 -4.07
N LEU A 13 -21.44 -19.00 -5.14
CA LEU A 13 -20.62 -17.78 -5.08
C LEU A 13 -21.48 -16.56 -4.69
N ILE A 14 -22.66 -16.40 -5.28
CA ILE A 14 -23.58 -15.30 -4.96
C ILE A 14 -24.00 -15.39 -3.49
N LEU A 15 -24.35 -16.57 -2.99
CA LEU A 15 -24.72 -16.77 -1.59
C LEU A 15 -23.59 -16.40 -0.64
N LEU A 16 -22.34 -16.79 -0.95
CA LEU A 16 -21.18 -16.41 -0.15
C LEU A 16 -20.93 -14.89 -0.17
N ILE A 17 -21.05 -14.24 -1.33
CA ILE A 17 -20.91 -12.77 -1.46
C ILE A 17 -22.00 -12.07 -0.65
N LEU A 18 -23.25 -12.53 -0.74
CA LEU A 18 -24.36 -11.94 0.01
C LEU A 18 -24.13 -12.09 1.53
N LEU A 19 -23.80 -13.30 1.97
CA LEU A 19 -23.66 -13.63 3.39
C LEU A 19 -22.45 -12.98 4.05
N PHE A 20 -21.29 -12.99 3.40
CA PHE A 20 -20.02 -12.57 4.01
C PHE A 20 -19.53 -11.19 3.59
N TYR A 21 -20.13 -10.57 2.57
CA TYR A 21 -19.74 -9.23 2.11
C TYR A 21 -20.90 -8.23 2.20
N ILE A 22 -22.02 -8.50 1.53
CA ILE A 22 -23.13 -7.53 1.44
C ILE A 22 -23.84 -7.37 2.79
N ILE A 23 -24.20 -8.47 3.46
CA ILE A 23 -24.89 -8.42 4.76
C ILE A 23 -24.05 -7.67 5.81
N PRO A 24 -22.74 -7.96 6.01
CA PRO A 24 -21.90 -7.19 6.92
C PRO A 24 -21.77 -5.72 6.53
N ALA A 25 -21.64 -5.40 5.24
CA ALA A 25 -21.55 -4.00 4.78
C ALA A 25 -22.81 -3.20 5.11
N VAL A 26 -23.99 -3.76 4.82
CA VAL A 26 -25.29 -3.15 5.15
C VAL A 26 -25.46 -3.04 6.67
N SER A 27 -25.04 -4.05 7.42
CA SER A 27 -25.09 -4.05 8.88
C SER A 27 -24.20 -2.94 9.46
N THR A 28 -22.96 -2.80 9.01
CA THR A 28 -22.05 -1.72 9.42
C THR A 28 -22.64 -0.34 9.11
N PHE A 29 -23.30 -0.19 7.96
CA PHE A 29 -24.00 1.05 7.63
C PHE A 29 -25.16 1.33 8.61
N TYR A 30 -25.98 0.32 8.93
CA TYR A 30 -27.04 0.47 9.93
C TYR A 30 -26.48 0.82 11.32
N ILE A 31 -25.40 0.14 11.74
CA ILE A 31 -24.71 0.39 13.00
C ILE A 31 -24.20 1.84 13.07
N SER A 32 -23.71 2.40 11.96
CA SER A 32 -23.27 3.80 11.91
C SER A 32 -24.36 4.82 12.24
N LEU A 33 -25.65 4.43 12.13
CA LEU A 33 -26.82 5.24 12.48
C LEU A 33 -27.31 4.99 13.93
N THR A 34 -26.61 4.14 14.68
CA THR A 34 -26.96 3.75 16.05
C THR A 34 -25.89 4.22 17.04
N ASP A 35 -26.28 4.46 18.29
CA ASP A 35 -25.38 4.66 19.41
C ASP A 35 -25.18 3.30 20.10
N MET A 36 -24.03 2.70 19.85
CA MET A 36 -23.65 1.45 20.49
C MET A 36 -23.01 1.66 21.86
N GLY A 37 -22.63 2.91 22.23
CA GLY A 37 -22.04 3.26 23.52
C GLY A 37 -21.09 2.21 24.10
N ARG A 38 -21.08 2.07 25.43
CA ARG A 38 -20.47 0.92 26.13
C ARG A 38 -21.44 -0.22 26.35
N SER A 39 -22.73 0.02 26.15
CA SER A 39 -23.82 -0.91 26.46
C SER A 39 -24.17 -1.84 25.30
N LEU A 40 -23.65 -1.58 24.10
CA LEU A 40 -23.95 -2.30 22.84
C LEU A 40 -25.45 -2.41 22.55
N LYS A 41 -26.26 -1.50 23.10
CA LYS A 41 -27.73 -1.53 22.98
C LYS A 41 -28.24 -1.05 21.63
N GLY A 42 -27.43 -0.27 20.88
CA GLY A 42 -27.72 0.09 19.49
C GLY A 42 -28.90 1.04 19.33
N ASP A 43 -29.00 2.07 20.17
CA ASP A 43 -30.11 3.03 20.12
C ASP A 43 -30.04 3.82 18.81
N PHE A 44 -31.12 3.89 18.02
CA PHE A 44 -31.09 4.61 16.74
C PHE A 44 -30.96 6.12 16.95
N VAL A 45 -29.87 6.71 16.46
CA VAL A 45 -29.54 8.13 16.59
C VAL A 45 -29.50 8.88 15.25
N GLY A 46 -29.79 8.19 14.14
CA GLY A 46 -29.79 8.78 12.80
C GLY A 46 -28.39 9.30 12.42
N LEU A 47 -28.32 10.54 11.93
CA LEU A 47 -27.06 11.13 11.44
C LEU A 47 -26.17 11.76 12.52
N LYS A 48 -26.51 11.62 13.81
CA LYS A 48 -25.75 12.28 14.90
C LYS A 48 -24.27 11.90 14.94
N ASN A 49 -23.93 10.64 14.62
CA ASN A 49 -22.54 10.18 14.55
C ASN A 49 -21.76 10.92 13.45
N PHE A 50 -22.39 11.13 12.29
CA PHE A 50 -21.78 11.88 11.18
C PHE A 50 -21.64 13.36 11.52
N THR A 51 -22.68 13.99 12.08
CA THR A 51 -22.58 15.41 12.47
C THR A 51 -21.50 15.65 13.52
N ARG A 52 -21.33 14.74 14.48
CA ARG A 52 -20.24 14.80 15.47
C ARG A 52 -18.86 14.58 14.84
N MET A 53 -18.76 13.69 13.85
CA MET A 53 -17.49 13.48 13.13
C MET A 53 -17.11 14.71 12.28
N PHE A 54 -18.09 15.33 11.62
CA PHE A 54 -17.87 16.49 10.77
C PHE A 54 -17.87 17.84 11.51
N SER A 55 -18.30 17.90 12.77
CA SER A 55 -18.21 19.13 13.58
C SER A 55 -16.78 19.52 13.94
N LEU A 56 -15.80 18.62 13.74
CA LEU A 56 -14.39 18.81 14.07
C LEU A 56 -14.14 19.20 15.54
N GLU A 57 -15.12 18.95 16.42
CA GLU A 57 -14.98 19.18 17.86
C GLU A 57 -13.93 18.27 18.49
N ASP A 58 -13.69 17.09 17.88
CA ASP A 58 -12.62 16.20 18.30
C ASP A 58 -11.29 16.61 17.63
N PRO A 59 -10.28 17.04 18.42
CA PRO A 59 -8.99 17.48 17.90
C PRO A 59 -8.20 16.35 17.20
N VAL A 60 -8.60 15.09 17.36
CA VAL A 60 -7.95 13.93 16.73
C VAL A 60 -8.37 13.76 15.27
N ILE A 61 -9.59 14.13 14.88
CA ILE A 61 -10.13 13.86 13.53
C ILE A 61 -9.28 14.54 12.46
N GLY A 62 -8.95 15.82 12.64
CA GLY A 62 -8.10 16.55 11.69
C GLY A 62 -6.71 15.92 11.54
N ARG A 63 -6.13 15.43 12.64
CA ARG A 63 -4.84 14.73 12.63
C ARG A 63 -4.93 13.41 11.88
N VAL A 64 -5.99 12.63 12.09
CA VAL A 64 -6.21 11.34 11.41
C VAL A 64 -6.36 11.52 9.90
N LEU A 65 -7.09 12.55 9.45
CA LEU A 65 -7.24 12.84 8.02
C LEU A 65 -5.91 13.23 7.38
N LEU A 66 -5.13 14.11 8.02
CA LEU A 66 -3.80 14.50 7.54
C LEU A 66 -2.85 13.30 7.49
N ASN A 67 -2.82 12.50 8.56
CA ASN A 67 -2.03 11.29 8.62
C ASN A 67 -2.39 10.32 7.49
N THR A 68 -3.67 10.16 7.19
CA THR A 68 -4.16 9.32 6.10
C THR A 68 -3.62 9.80 4.76
N ILE A 69 -3.68 11.11 4.49
CA ILE A 69 -3.16 11.70 3.25
C ILE A 69 -1.65 11.51 3.15
N PHE A 70 -0.89 11.80 4.22
CA PHE A 70 0.57 11.63 4.21
C PHE A 70 0.99 10.17 4.05
N TYR A 71 0.30 9.26 4.76
CA TYR A 71 0.53 7.84 4.66
C TYR A 71 0.24 7.33 3.24
N LEU A 72 -0.94 7.65 2.70
CA LEU A 72 -1.36 7.27 1.36
C LEU A 72 -0.36 7.79 0.32
N ALA A 73 -0.08 9.09 0.32
CA ALA A 73 0.79 9.73 -0.66
C ALA A 73 2.21 9.15 -0.60
N GLY A 74 2.77 8.97 0.60
CA GLY A 74 4.12 8.44 0.78
C GLY A 74 4.22 6.97 0.36
N ALA A 75 3.31 6.12 0.84
CA ALA A 75 3.34 4.68 0.53
C ALA A 75 3.08 4.42 -0.96
N LEU A 76 2.17 5.19 -1.56
CA LEU A 76 1.89 5.15 -3.00
C LEU A 76 3.08 5.63 -3.81
N ALA A 77 3.73 6.74 -3.42
CA ALA A 77 4.91 7.24 -4.11
C ALA A 77 6.05 6.21 -4.10
N ILE A 78 6.36 5.62 -2.94
CA ILE A 78 7.39 4.56 -2.83
C ILE A 78 7.05 3.37 -3.72
N THR A 79 5.79 2.94 -3.70
CA THR A 79 5.32 1.78 -4.47
C THR A 79 5.42 2.02 -5.98
N ILE A 80 4.84 3.12 -6.47
CA ILE A 80 4.75 3.42 -7.89
C ILE A 80 6.11 3.80 -8.47
N ILE A 81 6.84 4.71 -7.79
CA ILE A 81 8.16 5.15 -8.25
C ILE A 81 9.15 4.00 -8.15
N GLY A 82 9.19 3.29 -7.02
CA GLY A 82 10.09 2.14 -6.83
C GLY A 82 9.79 1.02 -7.84
N GLY A 83 8.50 0.70 -8.04
CA GLY A 83 8.07 -0.30 -9.02
C GLY A 83 8.43 0.09 -10.45
N LEU A 84 8.23 1.35 -10.85
CA LEU A 84 8.58 1.84 -12.19
C LEU A 84 10.10 1.88 -12.43
N LEU A 85 10.88 2.32 -11.45
CA LEU A 85 12.34 2.37 -11.53
C LEU A 85 12.91 0.96 -11.70
N LEU A 86 12.48 0.03 -10.85
CA LEU A 86 12.93 -1.36 -10.95
C LEU A 86 12.43 -2.02 -12.23
N ALA A 87 11.18 -1.77 -12.64
CA ALA A 87 10.65 -2.34 -13.88
C ALA A 87 11.47 -1.92 -15.10
N ASN A 88 11.93 -0.67 -15.14
CA ASN A 88 12.83 -0.16 -16.18
C ASN A 88 14.25 -0.73 -16.06
N ALA A 89 14.79 -0.83 -14.84
CA ALA A 89 16.12 -1.39 -14.59
C ALA A 89 16.20 -2.87 -14.96
N THR A 90 15.10 -3.62 -14.79
CA THR A 90 15.02 -5.04 -15.11
C THR A 90 14.41 -5.33 -16.48
N ALA A 91 13.96 -4.32 -17.23
CA ALA A 91 13.30 -4.52 -18.54
C ALA A 91 14.24 -5.20 -19.56
N SER A 92 15.54 -4.89 -19.51
CA SER A 92 16.55 -5.50 -20.38
C SER A 92 17.09 -6.84 -19.85
N LEU A 93 16.79 -7.18 -18.60
CA LEU A 93 17.24 -8.42 -17.96
C LEU A 93 16.28 -9.55 -18.38
N GLY A 94 16.44 -10.03 -19.61
CA GLY A 94 15.76 -11.22 -20.10
C GLY A 94 16.18 -12.49 -19.35
N GLY A 95 15.39 -13.56 -19.49
CA GLY A 95 15.74 -14.90 -19.00
C GLY A 95 15.87 -15.03 -17.47
N ALA A 96 16.88 -15.80 -17.04
CA ALA A 96 17.08 -16.17 -15.64
C ALA A 96 17.42 -14.99 -14.73
N MET A 97 18.13 -13.97 -15.23
CA MET A 97 18.53 -12.81 -14.44
C MET A 97 17.31 -11.96 -14.04
N GLY A 98 16.40 -11.68 -14.97
CA GLY A 98 15.16 -10.98 -14.66
C GLY A 98 14.27 -11.77 -13.69
N ALA A 99 14.24 -13.10 -13.81
CA ALA A 99 13.51 -13.95 -12.88
C ALA A 99 14.12 -13.90 -11.46
N PHE A 100 15.44 -13.91 -11.35
CA PHE A 100 16.15 -13.78 -10.08
C PHE A 100 15.85 -12.44 -9.38
N PHE A 101 15.97 -11.31 -10.09
CA PHE A 101 15.64 -10.00 -9.51
C PHE A 101 14.17 -9.91 -9.08
N ARG A 102 13.24 -10.43 -9.89
CA ARG A 102 11.83 -10.53 -9.48
C ARG A 102 11.69 -11.32 -8.19
N LEU A 103 12.31 -12.50 -8.10
CA LEU A 103 12.23 -13.36 -6.91
C LEU A 103 12.77 -12.66 -5.66
N VAL A 104 13.94 -12.01 -5.74
CA VAL A 104 14.53 -11.27 -4.61
C VAL A 104 13.60 -10.17 -4.12
N TRP A 105 13.02 -9.38 -5.03
CA TRP A 105 12.09 -8.33 -4.66
C TRP A 105 10.76 -8.89 -4.14
N PHE A 106 10.34 -10.08 -4.56
CA PHE A 106 9.15 -10.73 -4.01
C PHE A 106 9.33 -11.26 -2.58
N LEU A 107 10.56 -11.48 -2.11
CA LEU A 107 10.82 -12.05 -0.78
C LEU A 107 10.12 -11.27 0.35
N PRO A 108 10.25 -9.93 0.48
CA PRO A 108 9.50 -9.15 1.45
C PRO A 108 8.00 -9.44 1.44
N ARG A 109 7.38 -9.50 0.25
CA ARG A 109 5.94 -9.71 0.10
C ARG A 109 5.52 -11.16 0.38
N ALA A 110 6.43 -12.11 0.22
CA ALA A 110 6.19 -13.51 0.59
C ALA A 110 6.23 -13.74 2.10
N THR A 111 6.80 -12.81 2.89
CA THR A 111 6.81 -12.94 4.34
C THR A 111 5.44 -12.69 4.96
N PRO A 112 5.06 -13.42 6.03
CA PRO A 112 3.84 -13.12 6.76
C PRO A 112 3.85 -11.67 7.29
N PRO A 113 2.72 -10.94 7.25
CA PRO A 113 2.67 -9.53 7.66
C PRO A 113 3.21 -9.27 9.07
N VAL A 114 2.93 -10.20 9.99
CA VAL A 114 3.41 -10.16 11.39
C VAL A 114 4.93 -10.21 11.44
N VAL A 115 5.55 -11.15 10.72
CA VAL A 115 7.00 -11.33 10.68
C VAL A 115 7.65 -10.10 10.06
N TRP A 116 7.08 -9.57 8.98
CA TRP A 116 7.53 -8.33 8.37
C TRP A 116 7.51 -7.17 9.37
N ALA A 117 6.40 -6.96 10.07
CA ALA A 117 6.30 -5.90 11.08
C ALA A 117 7.36 -6.06 12.18
N PHE A 118 7.61 -7.28 12.67
CA PHE A 118 8.66 -7.53 13.65
C PHE A 118 10.07 -7.20 13.13
N LEU A 119 10.36 -7.47 11.85
CA LEU A 119 11.64 -7.08 11.26
C LEU A 119 11.82 -5.56 11.27
N TRP A 120 10.76 -4.79 11.00
CA TRP A 120 10.80 -3.32 11.07
C TRP A 120 10.96 -2.82 12.51
N ILE A 121 10.25 -3.41 13.47
CA ILE A 121 10.39 -3.07 14.89
C ILE A 121 11.82 -3.34 15.36
N TRP A 122 12.39 -4.48 14.99
CA TRP A 122 13.78 -4.82 15.29
C TRP A 122 14.75 -3.87 14.58
N ALA A 123 14.57 -3.61 13.29
CA ALA A 123 15.48 -2.78 12.51
C ALA A 123 15.60 -1.35 13.05
N PHE A 124 14.49 -0.79 13.55
CA PHE A 124 14.40 0.56 14.12
C PHE A 124 14.33 0.56 15.66
N ASN A 125 14.71 -0.55 16.30
CA ASN A 125 14.72 -0.65 17.76
C ASN A 125 15.66 0.43 18.37
N PRO A 126 15.24 1.13 19.44
CA PRO A 126 16.03 2.22 20.03
C PRO A 126 17.33 1.77 20.68
N THR A 127 17.50 0.47 20.96
CA THR A 127 18.72 -0.07 21.56
C THR A 127 19.84 -0.24 20.53
N GLN A 128 21.05 -0.50 21.01
CA GLN A 128 22.21 -0.88 20.20
C GLN A 128 22.01 -2.20 19.40
N PHE A 129 21.00 -3.00 19.77
CA PHE A 129 20.66 -4.24 19.07
C PHE A 129 19.74 -4.01 17.85
N GLY A 130 19.22 -2.79 17.67
CA GLY A 130 18.49 -2.43 16.46
C GLY A 130 19.42 -2.28 15.26
N LEU A 131 19.03 -2.81 14.10
CA LEU A 131 19.87 -2.85 12.90
C LEU A 131 20.45 -1.48 12.54
N LEU A 132 19.61 -0.45 12.50
CA LEU A 132 20.05 0.89 12.13
C LEU A 132 21.01 1.48 13.16
N ASN A 133 20.71 1.33 14.45
CA ASN A 133 21.58 1.84 15.53
C ASN A 133 22.91 1.08 15.60
N MET A 134 22.92 -0.22 15.30
CA MET A 134 24.12 -1.03 15.19
C MET A 134 25.01 -0.58 14.02
N ILE A 135 24.42 -0.18 12.88
CA ILE A 135 25.16 0.39 11.75
C ILE A 135 25.72 1.77 12.12
N LEU A 136 24.91 2.62 12.74
CA LEU A 136 25.30 3.97 13.16
C LEU A 136 26.45 3.94 14.17
N SER A 137 26.40 3.04 15.15
CA SER A 137 27.45 2.94 16.16
C SER A 137 28.80 2.52 15.54
N ARG A 138 28.79 1.68 14.49
CA ARG A 138 30.00 1.26 13.77
C ARG A 138 30.68 2.40 13.02
N ILE A 139 29.92 3.42 12.61
CA ILE A 139 30.45 4.62 11.96
C ILE A 139 30.58 5.81 12.93
N GLY A 140 30.51 5.56 14.24
CA GLY A 140 30.72 6.56 15.28
C GLY A 140 29.54 7.51 15.52
N LEU A 141 28.34 7.21 14.99
CA LEU A 141 27.15 8.03 15.17
C LEU A 141 26.28 7.54 16.34
N PRO A 142 25.62 8.45 17.09
CA PRO A 142 24.75 8.07 18.19
C PRO A 142 23.46 7.41 17.69
N GLY A 143 23.06 6.32 18.36
CA GLY A 143 21.76 5.69 18.13
C GLY A 143 20.60 6.57 18.59
N ARG A 144 19.42 6.41 17.96
CA ARG A 144 18.19 7.14 18.30
C ARG A 144 16.98 6.21 18.33
N GLY A 145 15.91 6.65 18.99
CA GLY A 145 14.61 6.00 18.94
C GLY A 145 13.84 6.37 17.67
N TRP A 146 14.22 5.79 16.54
CA TRP A 146 13.70 6.17 15.22
C TRP A 146 12.18 6.00 15.10
N ILE A 147 11.60 4.92 15.64
CA ILE A 147 10.14 4.69 15.65
C ILE A 147 9.41 5.83 16.36
N SER A 148 9.95 6.32 17.48
CA SER A 148 9.34 7.42 18.22
C SER A 148 9.52 8.78 17.54
N LEU A 149 10.64 8.99 16.84
CA LEU A 149 10.94 10.25 16.15
C LEU A 149 10.23 10.39 14.79
N TYR A 150 10.13 9.28 14.05
CA TYR A 150 9.59 9.25 12.68
C TYR A 150 8.61 8.07 12.48
N PRO A 151 7.56 7.96 13.31
CA PRO A 151 6.65 6.81 13.31
C PRO A 151 5.98 6.63 11.94
N MET A 152 5.46 7.72 11.37
CA MET A 152 4.76 7.70 10.09
C MET A 152 5.69 7.29 8.95
N LEU A 153 6.91 7.85 8.89
CA LEU A 153 7.87 7.53 7.84
C LEU A 153 8.24 6.04 7.85
N ILE A 154 8.46 5.47 9.03
CA ILE A 154 8.82 4.06 9.18
C ILE A 154 7.67 3.17 8.71
N VAL A 155 6.43 3.49 9.06
CA VAL A 155 5.25 2.74 8.62
C VAL A 155 5.03 2.86 7.11
N ILE A 156 5.21 4.07 6.54
CA ILE A 156 5.17 4.32 5.10
C ILE A 156 6.21 3.46 4.38
N LEU A 157 7.46 3.44 4.85
CA LEU A 157 8.52 2.63 4.24
C LEU A 157 8.22 1.14 4.38
N ALA A 158 7.77 0.70 5.56
CA ALA A 158 7.43 -0.69 5.84
C ALA A 158 6.37 -1.23 4.88
N ASN A 159 5.29 -0.48 4.68
CA ASN A 159 4.21 -0.94 3.81
C ASN A 159 4.49 -0.64 2.33
N GLY A 160 5.02 0.54 2.00
CA GLY A 160 5.27 0.97 0.63
C GLY A 160 6.22 0.02 -0.12
N ILE A 161 7.26 -0.49 0.54
CA ILE A 161 8.19 -1.44 -0.08
C ILE A 161 7.50 -2.75 -0.49
N LEU A 162 6.43 -3.17 0.18
CA LEU A 162 5.69 -4.39 -0.16
C LEU A 162 4.84 -4.25 -1.42
N GLY A 163 4.55 -3.02 -1.86
CA GLY A 163 3.85 -2.75 -3.11
C GLY A 163 4.76 -2.91 -4.34
N ILE A 164 6.04 -2.55 -4.19
CA ILE A 164 7.04 -2.49 -5.25
C ILE A 164 7.10 -3.78 -6.11
N PRO A 165 7.13 -5.01 -5.57
CA PRO A 165 7.35 -6.22 -6.38
C PRO A 165 6.18 -6.50 -7.32
N TYR A 166 4.95 -6.23 -6.84
CA TYR A 166 3.73 -6.38 -7.62
C TYR A 166 3.68 -5.32 -8.74
N THR A 167 3.92 -4.05 -8.39
CA THR A 167 3.99 -2.95 -9.35
C THR A 167 5.07 -3.20 -10.41
N MET A 168 6.28 -3.56 -9.98
CA MET A 168 7.41 -3.86 -10.86
C MET A 168 7.05 -4.98 -11.86
N THR A 169 6.45 -6.07 -11.40
CA THR A 169 6.13 -7.22 -12.25
C THR A 169 5.15 -6.87 -13.35
N ILE A 170 4.07 -6.17 -13.00
CA ILE A 170 3.05 -5.75 -13.96
C ILE A 170 3.62 -4.71 -14.94
N LEU A 171 4.37 -3.74 -14.44
CA LEU A 171 4.97 -2.72 -15.30
C LEU A 171 6.08 -3.31 -16.19
N SER A 172 6.88 -4.27 -15.73
CA SER A 172 7.87 -4.95 -16.58
C SER A 172 7.20 -5.70 -17.73
N ALA A 173 6.09 -6.39 -17.47
CA ALA A 173 5.32 -7.05 -18.53
C ALA A 173 4.75 -6.03 -19.54
N ALA A 174 4.21 -4.90 -19.05
CA ALA A 174 3.71 -3.84 -19.91
C ALA A 174 4.82 -3.20 -20.75
N LEU A 175 5.98 -2.92 -20.15
CA LEU A 175 7.15 -2.39 -20.86
C LEU A 175 7.70 -3.37 -21.89
N GLY A 176 7.63 -4.68 -21.63
CA GLY A 176 8.04 -5.72 -22.57
C GLY A 176 7.16 -5.83 -23.81
N ASN A 177 5.93 -5.31 -23.77
CA ASN A 177 5.01 -5.28 -24.91
C ASN A 177 5.20 -4.05 -25.81
N ILE A 178 6.10 -3.13 -25.46
CA ILE A 178 6.38 -1.96 -26.31
C ILE A 178 7.18 -2.43 -27.53
N PRO A 179 6.71 -2.18 -28.77
CA PRO A 179 7.43 -2.53 -29.98
C PRO A 179 8.85 -1.94 -29.98
N SER A 180 9.85 -2.75 -30.36
CA SER A 180 11.26 -2.34 -30.35
C SER A 180 11.52 -1.17 -31.29
N GLU A 181 10.77 -1.07 -32.39
CA GLU A 181 10.87 0.00 -33.38
C GLU A 181 10.58 1.37 -32.77
N ILE A 182 9.62 1.45 -31.83
CA ILE A 182 9.33 2.70 -31.12
C ILE A 182 10.53 3.12 -30.28
N ILE A 183 11.15 2.17 -29.57
CA ILE A 183 12.31 2.44 -28.70
C ILE A 183 13.54 2.83 -29.54
N GLU A 184 13.75 2.18 -30.69
CA GLU A 184 14.86 2.47 -31.60
C GLU A 184 14.69 3.82 -32.29
N ALA A 185 13.51 4.12 -32.84
CA ALA A 185 13.22 5.44 -33.43
C ALA A 185 13.46 6.57 -32.43
N SER A 186 13.01 6.38 -31.19
CA SER A 186 13.24 7.35 -30.10
C SER A 186 14.73 7.58 -29.80
N ARG A 187 15.58 6.55 -29.94
CA ARG A 187 17.03 6.68 -29.74
C ARG A 187 17.68 7.41 -30.92
N ILE A 188 17.22 7.17 -32.14
CA ILE A 188 17.67 7.87 -33.35
C ILE A 188 17.34 9.37 -33.23
N ASP A 189 16.18 9.70 -32.67
CA ASP A 189 15.76 11.09 -32.38
C ASP A 189 16.50 11.72 -31.18
N GLY A 190 17.46 11.01 -30.57
CA GLY A 190 18.30 11.53 -29.50
C GLY A 190 17.64 11.58 -28.12
N ALA A 191 16.56 10.83 -27.88
CA ALA A 191 15.90 10.82 -26.58
C ALA A 191 16.83 10.25 -25.49
N SER A 192 17.06 11.03 -24.44
CA SER A 192 17.80 10.57 -23.26
C SER A 192 17.02 9.49 -22.49
N GLY A 193 17.69 8.70 -21.64
CA GLY A 193 17.03 7.65 -20.85
C GLY A 193 15.85 8.16 -20.00
N TRP A 194 15.98 9.37 -19.42
CA TRP A 194 14.90 10.02 -18.68
C TRP A 194 13.75 10.49 -19.59
N GLN A 195 14.07 11.06 -20.76
CA GLN A 195 13.05 11.45 -21.73
C GLN A 195 12.29 10.23 -22.26
N MET A 196 12.98 9.12 -22.50
CA MET A 196 12.37 7.87 -22.92
C MET A 196 11.38 7.33 -21.87
N ILE A 197 11.72 7.41 -20.58
CA ILE A 197 10.80 6.98 -19.52
C ILE A 197 9.55 7.89 -19.49
N ILE A 198 9.75 9.21 -19.40
CA ILE A 198 8.67 10.16 -19.15
C ILE A 198 7.80 10.39 -20.39
N LYS A 199 8.40 10.56 -21.56
CA LYS A 199 7.70 10.97 -22.78
C LYS A 199 7.23 9.81 -23.64
N ILE A 200 7.73 8.59 -23.41
CA ILE A 200 7.50 7.47 -24.33
C ILE A 200 6.92 6.28 -23.57
N LYS A 201 7.68 5.72 -22.62
CA LYS A 201 7.26 4.54 -21.87
C LYS A 201 6.01 4.82 -21.03
N ILE A 202 6.03 5.83 -20.15
CA ILE A 202 4.90 6.14 -19.25
C ILE A 202 3.59 6.36 -20.04
N PRO A 203 3.54 7.18 -21.11
CA PRO A 203 2.33 7.33 -21.92
C PRO A 203 1.82 6.02 -22.52
N ILE A 204 2.72 5.15 -23.02
CA ILE A 204 2.33 3.86 -23.61
C ILE A 204 1.78 2.90 -22.54
N ILE A 205 2.38 2.85 -21.35
CA ILE A 205 1.93 1.98 -20.24
C ILE A 205 0.93 2.67 -19.29
N TRP A 206 0.29 3.77 -19.73
CA TRP A 206 -0.59 4.56 -18.88
C TRP A 206 -1.69 3.72 -18.24
N TRP A 207 -2.34 2.85 -19.00
CA TRP A 207 -3.43 2.00 -18.49
C TRP A 207 -2.99 1.06 -17.34
N PRO A 208 -1.94 0.22 -17.50
CA PRO A 208 -1.38 -0.54 -16.38
C PRO A 208 -0.96 0.32 -15.19
N LEU A 209 -0.34 1.48 -15.44
CA LEU A 209 0.12 2.38 -14.39
C LEU A 209 -1.05 2.98 -13.59
N SER A 210 -2.10 3.43 -14.27
CA SER A 210 -3.32 3.96 -13.64
C SER A 210 -4.05 2.88 -12.85
N PHE A 211 -4.16 1.67 -13.40
CA PHE A 211 -4.75 0.53 -12.68
C PHE A 211 -4.00 0.25 -11.37
N LEU A 212 -2.67 0.15 -11.42
CA LEU A 212 -1.84 -0.06 -10.23
C LEU A 212 -1.99 1.08 -9.22
N THR A 213 -2.06 2.32 -9.69
CA THR A 213 -2.23 3.50 -8.83
C THR A 213 -3.56 3.46 -8.09
N ILE A 214 -4.67 3.12 -8.77
CA ILE A 214 -5.99 2.98 -8.16
C ILE A 214 -6.02 1.80 -7.19
N TRP A 215 -5.48 0.65 -7.61
CA TRP A 215 -5.39 -0.56 -6.79
C TRP A 215 -4.65 -0.31 -5.48
N HIS A 216 -3.46 0.30 -5.55
CA HIS A 216 -2.66 0.60 -4.37
C HIS A 216 -3.29 1.69 -3.49
N THR A 217 -3.93 2.69 -4.09
CA THR A 217 -4.71 3.70 -3.33
C THR A 217 -5.76 3.00 -2.46
N LEU A 218 -6.59 2.13 -3.04
CA LEU A 218 -7.61 1.37 -2.30
C LEU A 218 -7.00 0.46 -1.24
N SER A 219 -5.89 -0.21 -1.57
CA SER A 219 -5.17 -1.08 -0.63
C SER A 219 -4.62 -0.29 0.56
N PHE A 220 -4.05 0.89 0.36
CA PHE A 220 -3.49 1.69 1.45
C PHE A 220 -4.55 2.35 2.32
N LEU A 221 -5.69 2.75 1.73
CA LEU A 221 -6.84 3.25 2.50
C LEU A 221 -7.44 2.22 3.46
N THR A 222 -7.25 0.93 3.19
CA THR A 222 -7.81 -0.16 3.99
C THR A 222 -6.75 -0.90 4.81
N THR A 223 -5.49 -0.45 4.75
CA THR A 223 -4.40 -1.11 5.48
C THR A 223 -4.28 -0.58 6.90
N PHE A 224 -4.59 -1.43 7.87
CA PHE A 224 -4.45 -1.12 9.30
C PHE A 224 -3.32 -1.92 9.99
N GLN A 225 -3.04 -3.14 9.51
CA GLN A 225 -2.19 -4.11 10.22
C GLN A 225 -0.76 -3.61 10.53
N TYR A 226 -0.08 -2.97 9.58
CA TYR A 226 1.32 -2.54 9.77
C TYR A 226 1.43 -1.34 10.70
N ILE A 227 0.44 -0.45 10.69
CA ILE A 227 0.35 0.67 11.63
C ILE A 227 0.16 0.11 13.04
N LEU A 228 -0.82 -0.77 13.23
CA LEU A 228 -1.09 -1.35 14.54
C LEU A 228 0.13 -2.10 15.09
N MET A 229 0.79 -2.92 14.26
CA MET A 229 1.90 -3.75 14.70
C MET A 229 3.17 -2.94 15.00
N ILE A 230 3.53 -1.96 14.17
CA ILE A 230 4.81 -1.25 14.29
C ILE A 230 4.72 -0.10 15.29
N THR A 231 3.62 0.66 15.29
CA THR A 231 3.50 1.89 16.08
C THR A 231 2.27 1.93 16.98
N GLY A 232 1.29 1.05 16.78
CA GLY A 232 -0.01 1.14 17.44
C GLY A 232 -0.76 2.44 17.13
N GLY A 233 -0.40 3.13 16.05
CA GLY A 233 -0.90 4.48 15.70
C GLY A 233 -0.21 5.64 16.42
N GLY A 234 0.74 5.36 17.32
CA GLY A 234 1.41 6.35 18.17
C GLY A 234 2.73 6.94 17.61
N PRO A 235 3.45 7.71 18.47
CA PRO A 235 2.98 8.31 19.72
C PRO A 235 1.95 9.43 19.47
N PHE A 236 1.00 9.65 20.40
CA PHE A 236 -0.01 10.71 20.32
C PHE A 236 -0.76 10.79 18.97
N TYR A 237 -1.19 9.66 18.43
CA TYR A 237 -1.83 9.57 17.12
C TYR A 237 -0.94 10.02 15.94
N ALA A 238 0.38 10.14 16.09
CA ALA A 238 1.28 10.62 15.03
C ALA A 238 1.37 9.69 13.81
N SER A 239 0.90 8.45 13.93
CA SER A 239 0.83 7.49 12.83
C SER A 239 -0.54 6.83 12.71
N THR A 240 -1.60 7.45 13.22
CA THR A 240 -2.98 6.93 13.10
C THR A 240 -3.65 7.50 11.84
N PRO A 241 -3.75 6.75 10.73
CA PRO A 241 -4.68 7.05 9.64
C PRO A 241 -6.09 6.51 9.96
N LEU A 242 -7.02 6.71 9.03
CA LEU A 242 -8.36 6.13 9.04
C LEU A 242 -8.34 4.60 9.12
#